data_AF-K8WLR1-F1
#
_entry.id   AF-K8WLR1-F1
#
_cell.length_a   1.000
_cell.length_b   1.000
_cell.length_c   1.000
_cell.angle_alpha   90.00
_cell.angle_beta   90.00
_cell.angle_gamma   90.00
#
_symmetry.space_group_name_H-M   'P 1'
#
loop_
_entity.id
_entity.type
_entity.pdbx_description
1 polymer ?
#
loop_
_entity_poly.entity_id
_entity_poly.type
_entity_poly.pdbx_seq_one_letter_code
_entity_poly.pdbx_strand_id
1 'polypeptide(L)'
;MKIIKILLIINFIGLLTGCDTPILLSHLSQRQSNEVLAILQEHGVDAQRKQDSKKGDSIKVNTRDFVFAVELLHQYNLPTKEPVEIIQAFPNDSLVASPQAERTRLLSLIEQRLEQSLLVIPNIINARVHVSYPLNSHNLLKQPQKISCLVTYSGNEDEKLIMNKIKLFLTGSFTDTHYDNVSVVILNQPSLQHQTYSQKPILNINLPLLTSIILASFAIIIIFIYLYRRHFYLKKQHN
;
A
#
# COMPACT_ATOMS: atom_id res chain seq x y z
N MET A 1 23.24 -32.92 -39.67
CA MET A 1 22.86 -31.48 -39.57
C MET A 1 21.58 -31.20 -38.77
N LYS A 2 20.55 -32.06 -38.78
CA LYS A 2 19.26 -31.80 -38.09
C LYS A 2 19.35 -31.82 -36.54
N ILE A 3 20.06 -32.78 -35.96
CA ILE A 3 20.15 -32.97 -34.49
C ILE A 3 20.89 -31.83 -33.78
N ILE A 4 21.95 -31.28 -34.40
CA ILE A 4 22.72 -30.15 -33.84
C ILE A 4 21.88 -28.87 -33.81
N LYS A 5 21.02 -28.65 -34.80
CA LYS A 5 20.09 -27.50 -34.80
C LYS A 5 19.05 -27.62 -33.68
N ILE A 6 18.53 -28.82 -33.41
CA ILE A 6 17.53 -29.07 -32.37
C ILE A 6 18.10 -28.77 -30.97
N LEU A 7 19.33 -29.22 -30.69
CA LEU A 7 20.01 -28.97 -29.41
C LEU A 7 20.28 -27.48 -29.14
N LEU A 8 20.66 -26.72 -30.17
CA LEU A 8 20.85 -25.27 -30.07
C LEU A 8 19.54 -24.52 -29.82
N ILE A 9 18.45 -24.95 -30.46
CA ILE A 9 17.13 -24.34 -30.29
C ILE A 9 16.58 -24.58 -28.88
N ILE A 10 16.78 -25.78 -28.32
CA ILE A 10 16.35 -26.12 -26.96
C ILE A 10 17.10 -25.29 -25.90
N ASN A 11 18.41 -25.09 -26.08
CA ASN A 11 19.20 -24.25 -25.18
C ASN A 11 18.74 -22.77 -25.24
N PHE A 12 18.46 -22.26 -26.44
CA PHE A 12 17.96 -20.90 -26.64
C PHE A 12 16.55 -20.69 -26.05
N ILE A 13 15.67 -21.70 -26.14
CA ILE A 13 14.33 -21.65 -25.54
C ILE A 13 14.39 -21.57 -24.00
N GLY A 14 15.38 -22.21 -23.38
CA GLY A 14 15.57 -22.19 -21.92
C GLY A 14 16.02 -20.84 -21.37
N LEU A 15 16.66 -20.01 -22.20
CA LEU A 15 17.12 -18.66 -21.83
C LEU A 15 16.01 -17.60 -21.94
N LEU A 16 14.88 -17.92 -22.57
CA LEU A 16 13.79 -16.96 -22.85
C LEU A 16 12.66 -16.97 -21.82
N THR A 17 12.80 -17.66 -20.68
CA THR A 17 11.82 -17.55 -19.59
C THR A 17 12.02 -16.24 -18.82
N GLY A 18 11.77 -15.11 -19.48
CA GLY A 18 11.60 -13.82 -18.84
C GLY A 18 10.30 -13.86 -18.03
N CYS A 19 10.42 -13.82 -16.71
CA CYS A 19 9.26 -13.70 -15.83
C CYS A 19 8.73 -12.27 -15.92
N ASP A 20 7.79 -12.02 -16.83
CA ASP A 20 7.10 -10.74 -16.87
C ASP A 20 6.15 -10.67 -15.67
N THR A 21 6.43 -9.74 -14.76
CA THR A 21 5.65 -9.56 -13.53
C THR A 21 4.57 -8.51 -13.79
N PRO A 22 3.28 -8.88 -13.69
CA PRO A 22 2.19 -7.97 -13.97
C PRO A 22 2.20 -6.79 -13.02
N ILE A 23 1.84 -5.62 -13.55
CA ILE A 23 1.62 -4.41 -12.77
C ILE A 23 0.21 -4.49 -12.18
N LEU A 24 0.10 -4.35 -10.86
CA LEU A 24 -1.16 -4.39 -10.13
C LEU A 24 -1.83 -3.02 -10.11
N LEU A 25 -1.09 -2.00 -9.67
CA LEU A 25 -1.51 -0.60 -9.61
C LEU A 25 -0.40 0.31 -10.12
N SER A 26 -0.79 1.43 -10.71
CA SER A 26 0.10 2.51 -11.15
C SER A 26 -0.42 3.85 -10.65
N HIS A 27 0.42 4.88 -10.70
CA HIS A 27 0.06 6.25 -10.34
C HIS A 27 -0.35 6.44 -8.87
N LEU A 28 0.30 5.72 -7.96
CA LEU A 28 0.04 5.83 -6.52
C LEU A 28 0.89 6.92 -5.88
N SER A 29 0.32 7.59 -4.87
CA SER A 29 1.09 8.43 -3.95
C SER A 29 2.00 7.57 -3.07
N GLN A 30 3.05 8.15 -2.48
CA GLN A 30 3.95 7.44 -1.56
C GLN A 30 3.18 6.79 -0.39
N ARG A 31 2.17 7.49 0.14
CA ARG A 31 1.32 7.01 1.23
C ARG A 31 0.50 5.79 0.79
N GLN A 32 -0.19 5.89 -0.34
CA GLN A 32 -1.01 4.81 -0.89
C GLN A 32 -0.16 3.58 -1.27
N SER A 33 1.02 3.83 -1.85
CA SER A 33 2.00 2.81 -2.20
C SER A 33 2.46 2.01 -0.98
N ASN A 34 2.78 2.70 0.12
CA ASN A 34 3.17 2.04 1.37
C ASN A 34 2.01 1.26 2.01
N GLU A 35 0.78 1.80 1.94
CA GLU A 35 -0.41 1.15 2.50
C GLU A 35 -0.75 -0.15 1.76
N VAL A 36 -0.75 -0.12 0.42
CA VAL A 36 -0.97 -1.32 -0.39
C VAL A 36 0.15 -2.33 -0.17
N LEU A 37 1.40 -1.88 -0.11
CA LEU A 37 2.54 -2.76 0.15
C LEU A 37 2.41 -3.43 1.51
N ALA A 38 2.03 -2.69 2.56
CA ALA A 38 1.87 -3.23 3.91
C ALA A 38 0.79 -4.32 3.97
N ILE A 39 -0.37 -4.11 3.36
CA ILE A 39 -1.45 -5.11 3.35
C ILE A 39 -1.07 -6.34 2.53
N LEU A 40 -0.45 -6.17 1.35
CA LEU A 40 0.03 -7.32 0.57
C LEU A 40 1.10 -8.11 1.33
N GLN A 41 1.97 -7.39 2.04
CA GLN A 41 2.99 -7.93 2.94
C GLN A 41 2.47 -8.37 4.33
N GLU A 42 1.17 -8.30 4.59
CA GLU A 42 0.56 -8.90 5.78
C GLU A 42 -0.06 -10.28 5.46
N HIS A 43 -0.45 -10.50 4.19
CA HIS A 43 -1.26 -11.65 3.75
C HIS A 43 -0.51 -12.75 2.97
N GLY A 44 0.80 -12.86 3.11
CA GLY A 44 1.68 -13.76 2.33
C GLY A 44 2.06 -13.31 0.90
N VAL A 45 1.63 -12.15 0.38
CA VAL A 45 1.90 -11.75 -1.03
C VAL A 45 3.24 -11.02 -1.22
N ASP A 46 4.10 -11.55 -2.09
CA ASP A 46 5.35 -10.89 -2.51
C ASP A 46 5.07 -9.76 -3.51
N ALA A 47 5.16 -8.52 -3.04
CA ALA A 47 4.91 -7.31 -3.80
C ALA A 47 6.16 -6.42 -3.86
N GLN A 48 6.44 -5.86 -5.04
CA GLN A 48 7.60 -5.01 -5.30
C GLN A 48 7.19 -3.62 -5.73
N ARG A 49 7.81 -2.61 -5.11
CA ARG A 49 7.57 -1.19 -5.42
C ARG A 49 8.44 -0.70 -6.58
N LYS A 50 7.77 -0.42 -7.69
CA LYS A 50 8.12 0.39 -8.87
C LYS A 50 8.16 1.90 -8.63
N GLN A 51 9.25 2.54 -8.18
CA GLN A 51 9.26 4.01 -8.10
C GLN A 51 9.49 4.64 -9.49
N ASP A 52 8.55 5.48 -9.95
CA ASP A 52 8.68 6.27 -11.18
C ASP A 52 8.60 7.77 -10.82
N SER A 53 9.72 8.49 -10.98
CA SER A 53 9.87 9.90 -10.56
C SER A 53 8.86 10.86 -11.19
N LYS A 54 8.24 10.50 -12.32
CA LYS A 54 7.29 11.37 -13.04
C LYS A 54 5.85 10.88 -12.99
N LYS A 55 5.64 9.58 -12.76
CA LYS A 55 4.33 8.95 -12.88
C LYS A 55 3.78 8.43 -11.56
N GLY A 56 4.46 8.64 -10.44
CA GLY A 56 4.07 8.08 -9.14
C GLY A 56 4.50 6.63 -9.00
N ASP A 57 4.23 6.05 -7.84
CA ASP A 57 4.63 4.68 -7.55
C ASP A 57 3.74 3.67 -8.26
N SER A 58 4.34 2.55 -8.64
CA SER A 58 3.64 1.38 -9.19
C SER A 58 3.96 0.15 -8.36
N ILE A 59 3.00 -0.75 -8.18
CA ILE A 59 3.19 -1.99 -7.43
C ILE A 59 3.09 -3.17 -8.38
N LYS A 60 4.08 -4.06 -8.32
CA LYS A 60 4.14 -5.30 -9.08
C LYS A 60 3.98 -6.49 -8.14
N VAL A 61 3.28 -7.52 -8.60
CA VAL A 61 3.09 -8.77 -7.86
C VAL A 61 3.44 -9.96 -8.75
N ASN A 62 3.70 -11.12 -8.14
CA ASN A 62 3.88 -12.35 -8.88
C ASN A 62 2.58 -12.70 -9.64
N THR A 63 2.68 -13.18 -10.88
CA THR A 63 1.52 -13.62 -11.68
C THR A 63 0.69 -14.68 -10.96
N ARG A 64 1.31 -15.50 -10.12
CA ARG A 64 0.62 -16.53 -9.30
C ARG A 64 -0.28 -15.94 -8.21
N ASP A 65 0.10 -14.77 -7.68
CA ASP A 65 -0.57 -14.13 -6.55
C ASP A 65 -1.45 -12.95 -7.00
N PHE A 66 -1.54 -12.69 -8.32
CA PHE A 66 -2.24 -11.54 -8.87
C PHE A 66 -3.73 -11.52 -8.53
N VAL A 67 -4.43 -12.66 -8.68
CA VAL A 67 -5.87 -12.75 -8.40
C VAL A 67 -6.14 -12.49 -6.92
N PHE A 68 -5.34 -13.10 -6.04
CA PHE A 68 -5.45 -12.91 -4.60
C PHE A 68 -5.11 -11.48 -4.18
N ALA A 69 -4.10 -10.85 -4.81
CA ALA A 69 -3.78 -9.45 -4.58
C ALA A 69 -4.94 -8.52 -4.96
N VAL A 70 -5.63 -8.78 -6.08
CA VAL A 70 -6.81 -7.99 -6.49
C VAL A 70 -7.95 -8.17 -5.49
N GLU A 71 -8.20 -9.38 -5.01
CA GLU A 71 -9.21 -9.65 -3.98
C GLU A 71 -8.91 -8.89 -2.68
N LEU A 72 -7.65 -8.88 -2.23
CA LEU A 72 -7.21 -8.10 -1.08
C LEU A 72 -7.46 -6.60 -1.27
N LEU A 73 -7.15 -6.05 -2.44
CA LEU A 73 -7.40 -4.63 -2.72
C LEU A 73 -8.89 -4.28 -2.59
N HIS A 74 -9.77 -5.14 -3.11
CA HIS A 74 -11.21 -4.94 -2.99
C HIS A 74 -11.69 -5.06 -1.54
N GLN A 75 -11.23 -6.07 -0.81
CA GLN A 75 -11.61 -6.31 0.59
C GLN A 75 -11.23 -5.14 1.50
N TYR A 76 -10.04 -4.56 1.29
CA TYR A 76 -9.53 -3.43 2.09
C TYR A 76 -9.85 -2.05 1.49
N ASN A 77 -10.62 -1.98 0.40
CA ASN A 77 -10.95 -0.72 -0.31
C ASN A 77 -9.72 0.12 -0.70
N LEU A 78 -8.67 -0.54 -1.17
CA LEU A 78 -7.44 0.10 -1.61
C LEU A 78 -7.50 0.47 -3.11
N PRO A 79 -6.83 1.55 -3.54
CA PRO A 79 -6.03 2.48 -2.74
C PRO A 79 -6.92 3.46 -1.95
N THR A 80 -6.51 3.76 -0.73
CA THR A 80 -7.24 4.69 0.14
C THR A 80 -7.30 6.08 -0.47
N LYS A 81 -8.51 6.63 -0.57
CA LYS A 81 -8.74 7.99 -1.05
C LYS A 81 -8.09 8.99 -0.09
N GLU A 82 -7.62 10.11 -0.64
CA GLU A 82 -7.18 11.21 0.21
C GLU A 82 -8.36 11.74 1.03
N PRO A 83 -8.16 12.08 2.32
CA PRO A 83 -9.22 12.61 3.16
C PRO A 83 -9.71 13.93 2.58
N VAL A 84 -11.03 14.04 2.46
CA VAL A 84 -11.70 15.26 2.00
C VAL A 84 -12.05 16.10 3.22
N GLU A 85 -11.67 17.37 3.18
CA GLU A 85 -11.95 18.33 4.25
C GLU A 85 -12.94 19.36 3.75
N ILE A 86 -13.86 19.80 4.61
CA ILE A 86 -14.90 20.77 4.23
C ILE A 86 -14.28 22.09 3.76
N ILE A 87 -13.13 22.50 4.33
CA ILE A 87 -12.39 23.69 3.92
C ILE A 87 -11.98 23.67 2.44
N GLN A 88 -11.81 22.49 1.82
CA GLN A 88 -11.45 22.35 0.41
C GLN A 88 -12.61 22.70 -0.52
N ALA A 89 -13.86 22.57 -0.05
CA ALA A 89 -15.05 22.98 -0.79
C ALA A 89 -15.27 24.50 -0.80
N PHE A 90 -14.61 25.23 0.11
CA PHE A 90 -14.74 26.69 0.26
C PHE A 90 -13.35 27.38 0.25
N PRO A 91 -12.69 27.49 -0.93
CA PRO A 91 -11.39 28.13 -1.05
C PRO A 91 -11.47 29.63 -0.74
N ASN A 92 -10.38 30.18 -0.18
CA ASN A 92 -10.27 31.60 0.17
C ASN A 92 -10.36 32.54 -1.05
N ASP A 93 -9.97 32.05 -2.22
CA ASP A 93 -9.84 32.87 -3.43
C ASP A 93 -11.19 33.10 -4.15
N SER A 94 -12.31 32.73 -3.50
CA SER A 94 -13.64 33.02 -4.02
C SER A 94 -13.94 34.53 -3.95
N LEU A 95 -14.28 35.12 -5.09
CA LEU A 95 -14.62 36.55 -5.23
C LEU A 95 -15.84 36.98 -4.39
N VAL A 96 -16.59 36.03 -3.82
CA VAL A 96 -17.74 36.29 -2.96
C VAL A 96 -17.67 35.35 -1.75
N ALA A 97 -17.28 35.89 -0.59
CA ALA A 97 -17.34 35.18 0.68
C ALA A 97 -18.75 35.32 1.28
N SER A 98 -19.46 34.19 1.46
CA SER A 98 -20.73 34.19 2.18
C SER A 98 -20.49 34.03 3.69
N PRO A 99 -21.28 34.67 4.57
CA PRO A 99 -21.17 34.47 6.02
C PRO A 99 -21.28 33.00 6.45
N GLN A 100 -22.05 32.21 5.69
CA GLN A 100 -22.15 30.76 5.89
C GLN A 100 -20.85 30.03 5.53
N ALA A 101 -20.18 30.42 4.44
CA ALA A 101 -18.91 29.82 4.03
C ALA A 101 -17.80 30.13 5.04
N GLU A 102 -17.71 31.37 5.54
CA GLU A 102 -16.72 31.75 6.54
C GLU A 102 -16.91 30.99 7.86
N ARG A 103 -18.16 30.88 8.34
CA ARG A 103 -18.49 30.10 9.54
C ARG A 103 -18.14 28.61 9.37
N THR A 104 -18.48 28.04 8.21
CA THR A 104 -18.19 26.64 7.89
C THR A 104 -16.68 26.39 7.86
N ARG A 105 -15.93 27.32 7.26
CA ARG A 105 -14.47 27.30 7.24
C ARG A 105 -13.88 27.35 8.64
N LEU A 106 -14.36 28.25 9.50
CA LEU A 106 -13.90 28.35 10.89
C LEU A 106 -14.14 27.03 11.65
N LEU A 107 -15.33 26.44 11.51
CA LEU A 107 -15.65 25.16 12.15
C LEU A 107 -14.75 24.03 11.64
N SER A 108 -14.45 23.97 10.34
CA SER A 108 -13.53 22.98 9.77
C SER A 108 -12.10 23.13 10.29
N LEU A 109 -11.62 24.37 10.52
CA LEU A 109 -10.31 24.61 11.13
C LEU A 109 -10.27 24.18 12.61
N ILE A 110 -11.36 24.41 13.33
CA ILE A 110 -11.48 23.97 14.73
C ILE A 110 -11.51 22.44 14.79
N GLU A 111 -12.25 21.78 13.88
CA GLU A 111 -12.28 20.32 13.74
C GLU A 111 -10.86 19.76 13.58
N GLN A 112 -10.09 20.27 12.62
CA GLN A 112 -8.67 19.87 12.40
C GLN A 112 -7.78 20.13 13.62
N ARG A 113 -7.93 21.29 14.27
CA ARG A 113 -7.14 21.63 15.45
C ARG A 113 -7.44 20.69 16.63
N LEU A 114 -8.70 20.30 16.80
CA LEU A 114 -9.11 19.33 17.83
C LEU A 114 -8.55 17.94 17.52
N GLU A 115 -8.59 17.50 16.25
CA GLU A 115 -7.93 16.25 15.83
C GLU A 115 -6.45 16.25 16.20
N GLN A 116 -5.71 17.31 15.83
CA GLN A 116 -4.30 17.44 16.13
C GLN A 116 -4.01 17.48 17.64
N SER A 117 -4.87 18.13 18.41
CA SER A 117 -4.69 18.25 19.87
C SER A 117 -4.90 16.92 20.58
N LEU A 118 -5.84 16.09 20.11
CA LEU A 118 -6.06 14.75 20.67
C LEU A 118 -4.85 13.83 20.44
N LEU A 119 -4.15 13.96 19.32
CA LEU A 119 -2.93 13.18 19.05
C LEU A 119 -1.77 13.48 20.03
N VAL A 120 -1.82 14.59 20.76
CA VAL A 120 -0.83 14.92 21.81
C VAL A 120 -1.04 14.09 23.07
N ILE A 121 -2.25 13.56 23.28
CA ILE A 121 -2.54 12.71 24.44
C ILE A 121 -1.79 11.37 24.28
N PRO A 122 -1.06 10.91 25.32
CA PRO A 122 -0.28 9.69 25.22
C PRO A 122 -1.15 8.48 24.86
N ASN A 123 -0.59 7.60 24.03
CA ASN A 123 -1.22 6.37 23.52
C ASN A 123 -2.45 6.58 22.61
N ILE A 124 -2.75 7.82 22.20
CA ILE A 124 -3.67 8.08 21.09
C ILE A 124 -2.87 8.05 19.77
N ILE A 125 -3.22 7.12 18.88
CA ILE A 125 -2.51 6.92 17.60
C ILE A 125 -3.19 7.69 16.47
N ASN A 126 -4.52 7.69 16.49
CA ASN A 126 -5.32 8.35 15.48
C ASN A 126 -6.56 8.97 16.14
N ALA A 127 -6.97 10.14 15.67
CA ALA A 127 -8.12 10.85 16.18
C ALA A 127 -8.87 11.50 15.00
N ARG A 128 -10.18 11.28 14.96
CA ARG A 128 -11.11 11.97 14.08
C ARG A 128 -12.16 12.67 14.92
N VAL A 129 -12.44 13.91 14.59
CA VAL A 129 -13.42 14.73 15.30
C VAL A 129 -14.38 15.23 14.26
N HIS A 130 -15.68 15.21 14.56
CA HIS A 130 -16.71 15.83 13.75
C HIS A 130 -17.52 16.77 14.61
N VAL A 131 -17.70 17.99 14.11
CA VAL A 131 -18.49 19.04 14.76
C VAL A 131 -19.77 19.24 13.97
N SER A 132 -20.90 19.40 14.64
CA SER A 132 -22.17 19.70 13.98
C SER A 132 -22.15 21.09 13.33
N TYR A 133 -22.56 21.19 12.07
CA TYR A 133 -22.65 22.45 11.33
C TYR A 133 -24.10 22.97 11.36
N PRO A 134 -24.40 24.10 12.02
CA PRO A 134 -25.74 24.69 11.98
C PRO A 134 -25.96 25.37 10.63
N LEU A 135 -26.72 24.73 9.74
CA LEU A 135 -27.02 25.24 8.40
C LEU A 135 -28.17 26.27 8.39
N ASN A 136 -29.04 26.25 9.41
CA ASN A 136 -30.23 27.11 9.48
C ASN A 136 -30.07 28.20 10.55
N SER A 137 -29.85 29.44 10.14
CA SER A 137 -29.88 30.63 11.00
C SER A 137 -31.31 31.13 11.30
N HIS A 138 -32.34 30.56 10.67
CA HIS A 138 -33.72 31.02 10.81
C HIS A 138 -34.47 30.49 12.03
N ASN A 139 -33.94 29.49 12.74
CA ASN A 139 -34.50 29.06 14.01
C ASN A 139 -33.82 29.81 15.16
N LEU A 140 -34.59 30.66 15.85
CA LEU A 140 -34.19 31.43 17.03
C LEU A 140 -33.77 30.56 18.23
N LEU A 141 -33.96 29.24 18.14
CA LEU A 141 -33.48 28.28 19.12
C LEU A 141 -32.07 27.84 18.73
N LYS A 142 -31.08 28.42 19.44
CA LYS A 142 -29.66 28.05 19.37
C LYS A 142 -29.54 26.53 19.57
N GLN A 143 -29.43 25.76 18.49
CA GLN A 143 -29.27 24.31 18.60
C GLN A 143 -27.94 24.01 19.29
N PRO A 144 -27.92 23.11 20.29
CA PRO A 144 -26.69 22.77 20.98
C PRO A 144 -25.72 22.11 20.00
N GLN A 145 -24.44 22.50 20.08
CA GLN A 145 -23.43 21.92 19.20
C GLN A 145 -23.10 20.51 19.67
N LYS A 146 -23.11 19.57 18.73
CA LYS A 146 -22.77 18.16 18.96
C LYS A 146 -21.38 17.88 18.43
N ILE A 147 -20.62 17.12 19.20
CA ILE A 147 -19.28 16.68 18.81
C ILE A 147 -19.27 15.16 18.89
N SER A 148 -18.82 14.53 17.81
CA SER A 148 -18.51 13.10 17.81
C SER A 148 -17.03 12.91 17.54
N CYS A 149 -16.39 12.05 18.30
CA CYS A 149 -14.98 11.77 18.18
C CYS A 149 -14.74 10.26 18.09
N LEU A 150 -13.87 9.87 17.18
CA LEU A 150 -13.38 8.50 17.01
C LEU A 150 -11.89 8.49 17.28
N VAL A 151 -11.45 7.64 18.19
CA VAL A 151 -10.06 7.60 18.66
C VAL A 151 -9.54 6.18 18.60
N THR A 152 -8.36 5.99 18.01
CA THR A 152 -7.61 4.73 18.12
C THR A 152 -6.65 4.82 19.29
N TYR A 153 -6.85 3.97 20.29
CA TYR A 153 -6.07 3.96 21.54
C TYR A 153 -5.28 2.66 21.68
N SER A 154 -4.04 2.77 22.14
CA SER A 154 -3.13 1.62 22.35
C SER A 154 -2.65 1.43 23.78
N GLY A 155 -3.12 2.26 24.72
CA GLY A 155 -2.71 2.16 26.11
C GLY A 155 -3.46 1.07 26.87
N ASN A 156 -2.94 0.74 28.05
CA ASN A 156 -3.51 -0.27 28.95
C ASN A 156 -4.41 0.35 30.04
N GLU A 157 -4.75 1.65 29.95
CA GLU A 157 -5.68 2.28 30.89
C GLU A 157 -7.12 1.82 30.62
N ASP A 158 -7.98 1.92 31.64
CA ASP A 158 -9.40 1.65 31.50
C ASP A 158 -10.04 2.53 30.40
N GLU A 159 -10.70 1.89 29.44
CA GLU A 159 -11.35 2.57 28.30
C GLU A 159 -12.30 3.68 28.77
N LYS A 160 -13.06 3.43 29.86
CA LYS A 160 -13.98 4.41 30.45
C LYS A 160 -13.25 5.65 30.97
N LEU A 161 -12.04 5.50 31.51
CA LEU A 161 -11.26 6.59 32.08
C LEU A 161 -10.72 7.48 30.95
N ILE A 162 -10.16 6.89 29.90
CA ILE A 162 -9.71 7.60 28.70
C ILE A 162 -10.89 8.29 27.99
N MET A 163 -12.01 7.60 27.85
CA MET A 163 -13.24 8.18 27.30
C MET A 163 -13.65 9.45 28.06
N ASN A 164 -13.64 9.40 29.40
CA ASN A 164 -13.97 10.55 30.23
C ASN A 164 -12.96 11.70 30.08
N LYS A 165 -11.65 11.41 30.00
CA LYS A 165 -10.60 12.40 29.75
C LYS A 165 -10.82 13.11 28.41
N ILE A 166 -11.04 12.36 27.33
CA ILE A 166 -11.30 12.91 25.99
C ILE A 166 -12.58 13.75 26.00
N LYS A 167 -13.64 13.24 26.62
CA LYS A 167 -14.92 13.93 26.71
C LYS A 167 -14.83 15.24 27.49
N LEU A 168 -14.08 15.27 28.58
CA LEU A 168 -13.80 16.48 29.36
C LEU A 168 -12.99 17.49 28.53
N PHE A 169 -11.96 17.04 27.82
CA PHE A 169 -11.15 17.89 26.94
C PHE A 169 -12.00 18.53 25.84
N LEU A 170 -12.83 17.76 25.14
CA LEU A 170 -13.70 18.26 24.07
C LEU A 170 -14.77 19.23 24.58
N THR A 171 -15.33 18.96 25.77
CA THR A 171 -16.31 19.85 26.40
C THR A 171 -15.67 21.19 26.80
N GLY A 172 -14.42 21.19 27.27
CA GLY A 172 -13.71 22.43 27.63
C GLY A 172 -13.16 23.22 26.44
N SER A 173 -12.97 22.58 25.28
CA SER A 173 -12.30 23.18 24.12
C SER A 173 -13.24 23.90 23.16
N PHE A 174 -14.55 23.77 23.33
CA PHE A 174 -15.54 24.25 22.37
C PHE A 174 -16.70 24.95 23.09
N THR A 175 -17.23 26.03 22.52
CA THR A 175 -18.29 26.83 23.16
C THR A 175 -19.67 26.20 22.96
N ASP A 176 -20.56 26.34 23.95
CA ASP A 176 -21.93 25.80 23.90
C ASP A 176 -22.02 24.27 23.72
N THR A 177 -21.00 23.52 24.17
CA THR A 177 -21.05 22.07 24.27
C THR A 177 -21.30 21.63 25.71
N HIS A 178 -22.15 20.63 25.85
CA HIS A 178 -22.39 19.96 27.12
C HIS A 178 -21.84 18.54 27.04
N TYR A 179 -21.54 17.96 28.20
CA TYR A 179 -21.07 16.60 28.32
C TYR A 179 -21.99 15.62 27.55
N ASP A 180 -23.31 15.79 27.62
CA ASP A 180 -24.27 14.90 26.95
C ASP A 180 -24.25 14.99 25.41
N ASN A 181 -23.70 16.08 24.85
CA ASN A 181 -23.60 16.32 23.41
C ASN A 181 -22.26 15.87 22.81
N VAL A 182 -21.37 15.29 23.62
CA VAL A 182 -20.09 14.75 23.19
C VAL A 182 -20.13 13.22 23.20
N SER A 183 -20.01 12.63 22.01
CA SER A 183 -19.92 11.19 21.82
C SER A 183 -18.48 10.79 21.49
N VAL A 184 -17.91 9.85 22.23
CA VAL A 184 -16.55 9.36 22.00
C VAL A 184 -16.62 7.86 21.77
N VAL A 185 -16.03 7.41 20.68
CA VAL A 185 -15.88 5.99 20.33
C VAL A 185 -14.40 5.66 20.34
N ILE A 186 -14.01 4.67 21.15
CA ILE A 186 -12.63 4.21 21.24
C ILE A 186 -12.51 2.92 20.43
N LEU A 187 -11.51 2.88 19.57
CA LEU A 187 -11.09 1.71 18.82
C LEU A 187 -9.78 1.21 19.40
N ASN A 188 -9.68 -0.10 19.58
CA ASN A 188 -8.44 -0.74 19.99
C ASN A 188 -7.51 -0.88 18.79
N GLN A 189 -6.22 -0.64 19.01
CA GLN A 189 -5.21 -0.90 17.99
C GLN A 189 -5.16 -2.41 17.66
N PRO A 190 -5.18 -2.81 16.38
CA PRO A 190 -4.92 -4.20 16.01
C PRO A 190 -3.48 -4.59 16.41
N SER A 191 -3.32 -5.80 16.95
CA SER A 191 -2.01 -6.33 17.34
C SER A 191 -1.09 -6.43 16.12
N LEU A 192 0.17 -6.03 16.25
CA LEU A 192 1.19 -6.20 15.21
C LEU A 192 1.39 -7.70 14.91
N GLN A 193 0.84 -8.17 13.80
CA GLN A 193 1.08 -9.53 13.32
C GLN A 193 2.38 -9.55 12.53
N HIS A 194 3.50 -9.85 13.19
CA HIS A 194 4.76 -10.07 12.50
C HIS A 194 4.74 -11.48 11.89
N GLN A 195 4.18 -11.62 10.69
CA GLN A 195 4.39 -12.83 9.91
C GLN A 195 5.78 -12.72 9.28
N THR A 196 6.73 -13.55 9.71
CA THR A 196 7.98 -13.69 8.99
C THR A 196 7.66 -14.29 7.63
N TYR A 197 7.61 -13.45 6.60
CA TYR A 197 7.57 -13.93 5.23
C TYR A 197 8.79 -14.81 5.04
N SER A 198 8.55 -16.12 4.90
CA SER A 198 9.59 -17.05 4.49
C SER A 198 10.02 -16.57 3.12
N GLN A 199 11.16 -15.86 3.08
CA GLN A 199 11.84 -15.56 1.84
C GLN A 199 11.86 -16.85 1.04
N LYS A 200 11.18 -16.84 -0.11
CA LYS A 200 11.15 -17.97 -1.03
C LYS A 200 12.58 -18.50 -1.07
N PRO A 201 12.83 -19.79 -0.74
CA PRO A 201 14.18 -20.29 -0.65
C PRO A 201 14.82 -19.89 -1.97
N ILE A 202 15.79 -18.98 -1.89
CA ILE A 202 16.61 -18.65 -3.03
C ILE A 202 17.10 -20.02 -3.42
N LEU A 203 16.60 -20.54 -4.54
CA LEU A 203 17.16 -21.74 -5.12
C LEU A 203 18.59 -21.28 -5.32
N ASN A 204 19.48 -21.72 -4.43
CA ASN A 204 20.87 -21.33 -4.40
C ASN A 204 21.50 -22.13 -5.53
N ILE A 205 21.05 -21.81 -6.75
CA ILE A 205 21.59 -22.38 -7.95
C ILE A 205 22.95 -21.74 -7.99
N ASN A 206 23.96 -22.49 -7.55
CA ASN A 206 25.35 -22.07 -7.62
C ASN A 206 25.60 -21.60 -9.04
N LEU A 207 25.60 -20.27 -9.22
CA LEU A 207 25.85 -19.60 -10.48
C LEU A 207 27.12 -20.15 -11.18
N PRO A 208 28.23 -20.48 -10.47
CA PRO A 208 29.38 -21.12 -11.11
C PRO A 208 29.14 -22.58 -11.57
N LEU A 209 28.16 -23.28 -10.99
CA LEU A 209 27.82 -24.66 -11.33
C LEU A 209 26.88 -24.71 -12.54
N LEU A 210 25.95 -23.76 -12.65
CA LEU A 210 25.18 -23.57 -13.89
C LEU A 210 26.09 -23.17 -15.06
N THR A 211 27.01 -22.22 -14.85
CA THR A 211 27.92 -21.80 -15.91
C THR A 211 28.89 -22.92 -16.31
N SER A 212 29.34 -23.76 -15.38
CA SER A 212 30.19 -24.91 -15.70
C SER A 212 29.44 -26.00 -16.46
N ILE A 213 28.16 -26.28 -16.13
CA ILE A 213 27.30 -27.19 -16.90
C ILE A 213 27.09 -26.66 -18.32
N ILE A 214 26.84 -25.36 -18.48
CA ILE A 214 26.68 -24.73 -19.79
C ILE A 214 28.00 -24.82 -20.58
N LEU A 215 29.14 -24.49 -19.99
CA LEU A 215 30.45 -24.58 -20.65
C LEU A 215 30.81 -26.02 -21.07
N ALA A 216 30.54 -26.98 -20.19
CA ALA A 216 30.77 -28.40 -20.45
C ALA A 216 29.88 -28.91 -21.59
N SER A 217 28.61 -28.49 -21.62
CA SER A 217 27.71 -28.82 -22.73
C SER A 217 28.22 -28.27 -24.07
N PHE A 218 28.72 -27.03 -24.09
CA PHE A 218 29.33 -26.44 -25.29
C PHE A 218 30.61 -27.18 -25.72
N ALA A 219 31.48 -27.55 -24.77
CA ALA A 219 32.71 -28.29 -25.06
C ALA A 219 32.41 -29.67 -25.66
N ILE A 220 31.44 -30.41 -25.11
CA ILE A 220 31.02 -31.73 -25.62
C ILE A 220 30.47 -31.60 -27.03
N ILE A 221 29.67 -30.56 -27.31
CA ILE A 221 29.14 -30.29 -28.66
C ILE A 221 30.27 -30.00 -29.65
N ILE A 222 31.29 -29.22 -29.27
CA ILE A 222 32.45 -28.90 -30.11
C ILE A 222 33.29 -30.15 -30.41
N ILE A 223 33.56 -30.98 -29.39
CA ILE A 223 34.31 -32.24 -29.53
C ILE A 223 33.55 -33.20 -30.45
N PHE A 224 32.23 -33.30 -30.29
CA PHE A 224 31.41 -34.15 -31.14
C PHE A 224 31.39 -33.67 -32.60
N ILE A 225 31.34 -32.35 -32.85
CA ILE A 225 31.46 -31.76 -34.19
C ILE A 225 32.83 -32.06 -34.81
N TYR A 226 33.90 -31.98 -34.02
CA TYR A 226 35.26 -32.28 -34.47
C TYR A 226 35.42 -33.75 -34.87
N LEU A 227 34.94 -34.68 -34.04
CA LEU A 227 34.97 -36.12 -34.34
C LEU A 227 34.12 -36.48 -35.56
N TYR A 228 32.96 -35.85 -35.71
CA TYR A 228 32.10 -36.08 -36.88
C TYR A 228 32.74 -35.57 -38.17
N ARG A 229 33.38 -34.40 -38.14
CA ARG A 229 34.15 -33.87 -39.29
C ARG A 229 35.34 -34.77 -39.63
N ARG A 230 36.07 -35.26 -38.62
CA ARG A 230 37.21 -36.17 -38.80
C ARG A 230 36.80 -37.50 -39.42
N HIS A 231 35.70 -38.10 -38.95
CA HIS A 231 35.17 -39.34 -39.51
C HIS A 231 34.72 -39.16 -40.98
N PHE A 232 34.11 -38.03 -41.32
CA PHE A 232 33.71 -37.75 -42.70
C PHE A 232 34.91 -37.55 -43.64
N TYR A 233 35.99 -36.93 -43.14
CA TYR A 233 37.24 -36.77 -43.90
C TYR A 233 37.91 -38.11 -44.22
N LEU A 234 37.95 -39.03 -43.26
CA LEU A 234 38.53 -40.37 -43.46
C LEU A 234 37.72 -41.23 -44.44
N LYS A 235 36.39 -41.07 -44.48
CA LYS A 235 35.54 -41.78 -45.45
C LYS A 235 35.71 -41.28 -46.88
N LYS A 236 36.23 -40.06 -47.07
CA LYS A 236 36.50 -39.47 -48.40
C LYS A 236 37.87 -39.87 -48.99
N GLN A 237 38.76 -40.47 -48.19
CA GLN A 237 40.05 -40.99 -48.66
C GLN A 237 40.01 -42.45 -49.14
N HIS A 238 38.88 -43.16 -48.95
CA HIS A 238 38.73 -44.58 -49.26
C HIS A 238 37.74 -44.89 -50.41
N ASN A 239 37.32 -43.86 -51.15
CA ASN A 239 36.60 -43.93 -52.43
C ASN A 239 37.33 -43.04 -53.43
#